data_AF-A3MU43-F1
#
_entry.id   AF-A3MU43-F1
#
_cell.length_a   1.000
_cell.length_b   1.000
_cell.length_c   1.000
_cell.angle_alpha   90.00
_cell.angle_beta   90.00
_cell.angle_gamma   90.00
#
_symmetry.space_group_name_H-M   'P 1'
#
loop_
_entity.id
_entity.type
_entity.pdbx_description
1 polymer ?
#
loop_
_entity_poly.entity_id
_entity_poly.type
_entity_poly.pdbx_seq_one_letter_code
_entity_poly.pdbx_strand_id
1 'polypeptide(L)'
;MRGSEVAYRALLGKIYAEGLVGDVGELAVVYDKTPSCVAMAAAVGASSRARVEFYASDEFDVDVDNALLLMSPHLEGLGRRAVAVLRRVRKFAALHTPIFYYLDGVEGVEEVLAGKEVRFAVRETPGEITFYRVYVEGGSLKAVAYGVRKLTAEELKIVRRYEAEKE
;
A
#
# COMPACT_ATOMS: atom_id res chain seq x y z
N MET A 1 -1.71 -20.40 -1.38
CA MET A 1 -0.93 -19.52 -0.47
C MET A 1 -0.74 -20.26 0.85
N ARG A 2 0.47 -20.27 1.42
CA ARG A 2 0.74 -20.94 2.71
C ARG A 2 0.18 -20.12 3.88
N GLY A 3 -0.07 -20.76 5.03
CA GLY A 3 -0.63 -20.09 6.21
C GLY A 3 0.27 -18.99 6.79
N SER A 4 1.59 -19.17 6.71
CA SER A 4 2.60 -18.15 7.06
C SER A 4 2.45 -16.87 6.24
N GLU A 5 2.25 -17.01 4.93
CA GLU A 5 2.04 -15.89 4.02
C GLU A 5 0.70 -15.19 4.30
N VAL A 6 -0.37 -15.92 4.55
CA VAL A 6 -1.67 -15.34 4.98
C VAL A 6 -1.48 -14.49 6.24
N ALA A 7 -0.82 -15.03 7.28
CA ALA A 7 -0.59 -14.32 8.53
C ALA A 7 0.27 -13.07 8.34
N TYR A 8 1.30 -13.14 7.50
CA TYR A 8 2.14 -11.99 7.17
C TYR A 8 1.37 -10.90 6.41
N ARG A 9 0.55 -11.29 5.41
CA ARG A 9 -0.30 -10.34 4.67
C ARG A 9 -1.36 -9.70 5.57
N ALA A 10 -1.93 -10.46 6.51
CA ALA A 10 -2.85 -9.92 7.49
C ALA A 10 -2.17 -8.91 8.42
N LEU A 11 -0.96 -9.21 8.89
CA LEU A 11 -0.16 -8.28 9.69
C LEU A 11 0.13 -6.98 8.93
N LEU A 12 0.58 -7.06 7.68
CA LEU A 12 0.82 -5.87 6.85
C LEU A 12 -0.47 -5.07 6.63
N GLY A 13 -1.57 -5.72 6.32
CA GLY A 13 -2.87 -5.06 6.12
C GLY A 13 -3.33 -4.30 7.37
N LYS A 14 -3.18 -4.91 8.55
CA LYS A 14 -3.44 -4.23 9.83
C LYS A 14 -2.53 -3.01 10.03
N ILE A 15 -1.23 -3.15 9.80
CA ILE A 15 -0.28 -2.04 9.97
C ILE A 15 -0.57 -0.90 8.99
N TYR A 16 -0.98 -1.21 7.77
CA TYR A 16 -1.37 -0.20 6.79
C TYR A 16 -2.66 0.51 7.22
N ALA A 17 -3.66 -0.23 7.70
CA ALA A 17 -4.90 0.33 8.23
C ALA A 17 -4.64 1.32 9.38
N GLU A 18 -3.73 0.96 10.30
CA GLU A 18 -3.38 1.79 11.46
C GLU A 18 -2.49 2.98 11.10
N GLY A 19 -1.43 2.75 10.31
CA GLY A 19 -0.33 3.71 10.12
C GLY A 19 -0.35 4.53 8.83
N LEU A 20 -1.01 4.05 7.77
CA LEU A 20 -1.13 4.78 6.50
C LEU A 20 -2.46 5.51 6.38
N VAL A 21 -3.55 4.85 6.77
CA VAL A 21 -4.93 5.31 6.51
C VAL A 21 -5.76 5.50 7.78
N GLY A 22 -5.12 5.52 8.96
CA GLY A 22 -5.82 5.62 10.24
C GLY A 22 -6.52 6.96 10.48
N ASP A 23 -6.20 7.98 9.69
CA ASP A 23 -6.73 9.35 9.74
C ASP A 23 -7.74 9.67 8.62
N VAL A 24 -8.11 8.71 7.77
CA VAL A 24 -9.12 8.92 6.73
C VAL A 24 -10.50 8.38 7.15
N GLY A 25 -11.57 9.09 6.77
CA GLY A 25 -12.95 8.71 7.11
C GLY A 25 -13.60 7.72 6.11
N GLU A 26 -13.30 7.87 4.82
CA GLU A 26 -13.76 7.00 3.74
C GLU A 26 -12.56 6.55 2.90
N LEU A 27 -12.53 5.29 2.49
CA LEU A 27 -11.38 4.69 1.82
C LEU A 27 -11.80 3.69 0.74
N ALA A 28 -11.31 3.89 -0.49
CA ALA A 28 -11.35 2.87 -1.53
C ALA A 28 -10.10 1.97 -1.44
N VAL A 29 -10.29 0.67 -1.21
CA VAL A 29 -9.20 -0.32 -1.30
C VAL A 29 -9.22 -0.92 -2.69
N VAL A 30 -8.23 -0.54 -3.50
CA VAL A 30 -8.07 -1.01 -4.88
C VAL A 30 -7.02 -2.12 -4.91
N TYR A 31 -7.40 -3.33 -5.33
CA TYR A 31 -6.54 -4.51 -5.20
C TYR A 31 -6.48 -5.36 -6.47
N ASP A 32 -5.34 -6.00 -6.71
CA ASP A 32 -5.25 -7.04 -7.74
C ASP A 32 -5.91 -8.33 -7.24
N LYS A 33 -6.59 -9.10 -8.10
CA LYS A 33 -7.25 -10.38 -7.76
C LYS A 33 -6.27 -11.54 -7.44
N THR A 34 -5.06 -11.23 -6.96
CA THR A 34 -4.09 -12.23 -6.48
C THR A 34 -4.39 -12.61 -5.02
N PRO A 35 -4.12 -13.86 -4.58
CA PRO A 35 -4.39 -14.27 -3.20
C PRO A 35 -3.75 -13.37 -2.15
N SER A 36 -2.53 -12.88 -2.41
CA SER A 36 -1.80 -11.98 -1.51
C SER A 36 -2.52 -10.64 -1.34
N CYS A 37 -2.89 -9.99 -2.45
CA CYS A 37 -3.57 -8.70 -2.44
C CYS A 37 -4.97 -8.80 -1.82
N VAL A 38 -5.72 -9.88 -2.12
CA VAL A 38 -7.03 -10.15 -1.50
C VAL A 38 -6.91 -10.30 0.02
N ALA A 39 -5.93 -11.06 0.51
CA ALA A 39 -5.71 -11.23 1.94
C ALA A 39 -5.34 -9.91 2.64
N MET A 40 -4.50 -9.08 2.01
CA MET A 40 -4.18 -7.75 2.52
C MET A 40 -5.41 -6.83 2.52
N ALA A 41 -6.20 -6.83 1.45
CA ALA A 41 -7.40 -6.00 1.34
C ALA A 41 -8.42 -6.36 2.43
N ALA A 42 -8.68 -7.66 2.62
CA ALA A 42 -9.56 -8.14 3.69
C ALA A 42 -9.06 -7.73 5.08
N ALA A 43 -7.75 -7.83 5.34
CA ALA A 43 -7.17 -7.43 6.61
C ALA A 43 -7.25 -5.91 6.86
N VAL A 44 -7.07 -5.09 5.82
CA VAL A 44 -7.31 -3.64 5.90
C VAL A 44 -8.77 -3.37 6.24
N GLY A 45 -9.71 -4.01 5.53
CA GLY A 45 -11.15 -3.92 5.81
C GLY A 45 -11.52 -4.19 7.24
N ALA A 46 -10.98 -5.29 7.79
CA ALA A 46 -11.27 -5.72 9.15
C ALA A 46 -10.62 -4.83 10.23
N SER A 47 -9.54 -4.12 9.89
CA SER A 47 -8.75 -3.34 10.85
C SER A 47 -8.96 -1.83 10.75
N SER A 48 -9.51 -1.35 9.63
CA SER A 48 -9.70 0.07 9.37
C SER A 48 -10.84 0.64 10.21
N ARG A 49 -10.67 1.90 10.63
CA ARG A 49 -11.74 2.71 11.23
C ARG A 49 -12.54 3.48 10.19
N ALA A 50 -12.05 3.55 8.95
CA ALA A 50 -12.72 4.20 7.84
C ALA A 50 -13.89 3.36 7.32
N ARG A 51 -14.84 3.99 6.64
CA ARG A 51 -15.78 3.29 5.75
C ARG A 51 -15.00 2.79 4.53
N VAL A 52 -14.88 1.48 4.39
CA VAL A 52 -14.10 0.84 3.31
C VAL A 52 -14.99 0.33 2.20
N GLU A 53 -14.63 0.65 0.96
CA GLU A 53 -15.18 0.05 -0.25
C GLU A 53 -14.07 -0.67 -1.03
N PHE A 54 -14.40 -1.81 -1.64
CA PHE A 54 -13.43 -2.69 -2.29
C PHE A 54 -13.62 -2.71 -3.79
N TYR A 55 -12.53 -2.49 -4.51
CA TYR A 55 -12.53 -2.48 -5.97
C TYR A 55 -11.39 -3.35 -6.47
N ALA A 56 -11.69 -4.27 -7.39
CA ALA A 56 -10.62 -4.90 -8.12
C ALA A 56 -9.98 -3.89 -9.07
N SER A 57 -8.66 -3.94 -9.24
CA SER A 57 -7.91 -2.95 -10.00
C SER A 57 -8.34 -2.84 -11.47
N ASP A 58 -8.81 -3.95 -12.05
CA ASP A 58 -9.29 -4.07 -13.43
C ASP A 58 -10.73 -3.54 -13.61
N GLU A 59 -11.46 -3.35 -12.52
CA GLU A 59 -12.85 -2.90 -12.48
C GLU A 59 -12.98 -1.49 -11.88
N PHE A 60 -11.88 -0.88 -11.44
CA PHE A 60 -11.89 0.43 -10.80
C PHE A 60 -12.13 1.52 -11.84
N ASP A 61 -13.32 2.12 -11.85
CA ASP A 61 -13.74 3.14 -12.82
C ASP A 61 -14.38 4.40 -12.19
N VAL A 62 -14.36 4.52 -10.86
CA VAL A 62 -14.97 5.62 -10.10
C VAL A 62 -13.92 6.61 -9.58
N ASP A 63 -14.32 7.88 -9.44
CA ASP A 63 -13.51 8.91 -8.76
C ASP A 63 -13.71 8.87 -7.25
N VAL A 64 -12.60 8.91 -6.49
CA VAL A 64 -12.60 8.77 -5.03
C VAL A 64 -11.70 9.82 -4.38
N ASP A 65 -11.98 10.19 -3.13
CA ASP A 65 -11.11 11.11 -2.39
C ASP A 65 -9.83 10.43 -1.89
N ASN A 66 -9.97 9.24 -1.31
CA ASN A 66 -8.88 8.53 -0.65
C ASN A 66 -8.83 7.08 -1.14
N ALA A 67 -7.64 6.60 -1.47
CA ALA A 67 -7.46 5.20 -1.89
C ALA A 67 -6.24 4.54 -1.23
N LEU A 68 -6.32 3.22 -1.02
CA LEU A 68 -5.19 2.35 -0.74
C LEU A 68 -5.02 1.38 -1.91
N LEU A 69 -3.85 1.39 -2.53
CA LEU A 69 -3.53 0.53 -3.67
C LEU A 69 -2.75 -0.70 -3.19
N LEU A 70 -3.33 -1.89 -3.37
CA LEU A 70 -2.76 -3.19 -3.04
C LEU A 70 -2.55 -4.01 -4.32
N MET A 71 -1.52 -3.65 -5.09
CA MET A 71 -1.26 -4.19 -6.42
C MET A 71 0.03 -5.03 -6.43
N SER A 72 0.03 -6.12 -7.20
CA SER A 72 1.07 -7.13 -7.23
C SER A 72 2.18 -6.76 -8.24
N PRO A 73 3.46 -6.83 -7.85
CA PRO A 73 4.58 -6.66 -8.77
C PRO A 73 4.75 -7.83 -9.75
N HIS A 74 4.04 -8.94 -9.54
CA HIS A 74 4.09 -10.10 -10.44
C HIS A 74 3.18 -9.98 -11.67
N LEU A 75 2.33 -8.94 -11.71
CA LEU A 75 1.51 -8.64 -12.87
C LEU A 75 2.16 -7.53 -13.69
N GLU A 76 2.11 -7.67 -15.02
CA GLU A 76 2.74 -6.72 -15.92
C GLU A 76 2.21 -5.29 -15.76
N GLY A 77 3.10 -4.33 -16.02
CA GLY A 77 2.73 -2.92 -16.07
C GLY A 77 2.29 -2.31 -14.74
N LEU A 78 2.78 -2.79 -13.60
CA LEU A 78 2.42 -2.29 -12.25
C LEU A 78 2.38 -0.74 -12.18
N GLY A 79 3.43 -0.06 -12.64
CA GLY A 79 3.49 1.41 -12.64
C GLY A 79 2.36 2.04 -13.45
N ARG A 80 2.12 1.58 -14.69
CA ARG A 80 1.03 2.08 -15.55
C ARG A 80 -0.36 1.82 -14.95
N ARG A 81 -0.56 0.63 -14.37
CA ARG A 81 -1.84 0.27 -13.72
C ARG A 81 -2.08 1.13 -12.47
N ALA A 82 -1.04 1.35 -11.65
CA ALA A 82 -1.13 2.23 -10.50
C ALA A 82 -1.43 3.69 -10.91
N VAL A 83 -0.79 4.21 -11.96
CA VAL A 83 -1.09 5.55 -12.50
C VAL A 83 -2.55 5.67 -12.95
N ALA A 84 -3.10 4.64 -13.61
CA ALA A 84 -4.51 4.65 -14.04
C ALA A 84 -5.48 4.76 -12.86
N VAL A 85 -5.16 4.09 -11.74
CA VAL A 85 -5.93 4.22 -10.49
C VAL A 85 -5.73 5.61 -9.87
N LEU A 86 -4.47 6.06 -9.73
CA LEU A 86 -4.13 7.33 -9.08
C LEU A 86 -4.73 8.56 -9.77
N ARG A 87 -4.96 8.51 -11.08
CA ARG A 87 -5.67 9.57 -11.83
C ARG A 87 -7.10 9.82 -11.34
N ARG A 88 -7.75 8.81 -10.76
CA ARG A 88 -9.11 8.89 -10.20
C ARG A 88 -9.12 9.19 -8.70
N VAL A 89 -7.96 9.28 -8.08
CA VAL A 89 -7.81 9.60 -6.65
C VAL A 89 -7.61 11.10 -6.51
N ARG A 90 -8.46 11.79 -5.75
CA ARG A 90 -8.44 13.27 -5.70
C ARG A 90 -7.50 13.84 -4.66
N LYS A 91 -7.41 13.23 -3.47
CA LYS A 91 -6.77 13.87 -2.31
C LYS A 91 -5.63 13.02 -1.72
N PHE A 92 -5.89 11.75 -1.46
CA PHE A 92 -4.98 10.90 -0.68
C PHE A 92 -4.79 9.52 -1.31
N ALA A 93 -3.54 9.07 -1.40
CA ALA A 93 -3.22 7.71 -1.82
C ALA A 93 -2.21 7.04 -0.87
N ALA A 94 -2.58 5.88 -0.32
CA ALA A 94 -1.65 4.96 0.31
C ALA A 94 -1.22 3.91 -0.71
N LEU A 95 0.07 3.60 -0.76
CA LEU A 95 0.65 2.66 -1.72
C LEU A 95 1.22 1.44 -1.00
N HIS A 96 0.90 0.25 -1.50
CA HIS A 96 1.70 -0.93 -1.18
C HIS A 96 3.14 -0.72 -1.68
N THR A 97 4.12 -1.10 -0.87
CA THR A 97 5.56 -0.80 -1.07
C THR A 97 6.06 -0.97 -2.51
N PRO A 98 5.77 -2.06 -3.25
CA PRO A 98 6.26 -2.22 -4.61
C PRO A 98 5.78 -1.12 -5.55
N ILE A 99 4.58 -0.58 -5.34
CA ILE A 99 4.01 0.44 -6.23
C ILE A 99 4.89 1.67 -6.25
N PHE A 100 5.34 2.16 -5.09
CA PHE A 100 6.19 3.36 -5.01
C PHE A 100 7.45 3.23 -5.88
N TYR A 101 8.16 2.11 -5.77
CA TYR A 101 9.39 1.86 -6.56
C TYR A 101 9.14 1.67 -8.06
N TYR A 102 7.93 1.25 -8.46
CA TYR A 102 7.55 1.12 -9.87
C TYR A 102 6.96 2.39 -10.45
N LEU A 103 6.56 3.35 -9.61
CA LEU A 103 6.11 4.67 -10.03
C LEU A 103 7.31 5.55 -10.38
N ASP A 104 8.43 5.40 -9.67
CA ASP A 104 9.69 6.08 -9.97
C ASP A 104 10.20 5.63 -11.36
N GLY A 105 10.10 6.51 -12.36
CA GLY A 105 10.44 6.22 -13.75
C GLY A 105 9.25 6.04 -14.71
N VAL A 106 8.01 6.20 -14.24
CA VAL A 106 6.82 6.25 -15.13
C VAL A 106 6.57 7.69 -15.57
N GLU A 107 6.55 7.91 -16.89
CA GLU A 107 6.28 9.22 -17.47
C GLU A 107 4.91 9.80 -17.02
N GLY A 108 4.92 11.05 -16.57
CA GLY A 108 3.72 11.79 -16.14
C GLY A 108 3.23 11.40 -14.74
N VAL A 109 4.00 10.63 -13.97
CA VAL A 109 3.62 10.28 -12.59
C VAL A 109 3.59 11.49 -11.68
N GLU A 110 4.49 12.45 -11.89
CA GLU A 110 4.60 13.68 -11.09
C GLU A 110 3.30 14.49 -11.15
N GLU A 111 2.75 14.63 -12.35
CA GLU A 111 1.50 15.36 -12.61
C GLU A 111 0.31 14.65 -11.95
N VAL A 112 0.32 13.31 -11.98
CA VAL A 112 -0.72 12.50 -11.35
C VAL A 112 -0.65 12.60 -9.82
N LEU A 113 0.55 12.69 -9.24
CA LEU A 113 0.70 12.84 -7.79
C LEU A 113 0.60 14.30 -7.31
N ALA A 114 0.67 15.28 -8.22
CA ALA A 114 0.59 16.69 -7.89
C ALA A 114 -0.68 17.01 -7.08
N GLY A 115 -0.49 17.75 -5.99
CA GLY A 115 -1.57 18.17 -5.09
C GLY A 115 -2.18 17.06 -4.22
N LYS A 116 -1.64 15.84 -4.24
CA LYS A 116 -2.13 14.71 -3.44
C LYS A 116 -1.17 14.41 -2.29
N GLU A 117 -1.72 14.02 -1.15
CA GLU A 117 -0.91 13.37 -0.12
C GLU A 117 -0.73 11.90 -0.48
N VAL A 118 0.52 11.48 -0.60
CA VAL A 118 0.86 10.10 -0.95
C VAL A 118 1.70 9.50 0.15
N ARG A 119 1.34 8.31 0.63
CA ARG A 119 2.05 7.62 1.70
C ARG A 119 2.37 6.18 1.32
N PHE A 120 3.48 5.67 1.83
CA PHE A 120 3.77 4.23 1.81
C PHE A 120 4.53 3.82 3.06
N ALA A 121 4.62 2.52 3.29
CA ALA A 121 5.39 1.97 4.39
C ALA A 121 6.35 0.91 3.86
N VAL A 122 7.55 0.83 4.44
CA VAL A 122 8.56 -0.18 4.09
C VAL A 122 9.20 -0.72 5.35
N ARG A 123 9.54 -2.01 5.30
CA ARG A 123 10.32 -2.69 6.34
C ARG A 123 11.76 -2.79 5.87
N GLU A 124 12.56 -1.78 6.19
CA GLU A 124 14.00 -1.76 5.89
C GLU A 124 14.80 -2.50 6.96
N THR A 125 14.36 -2.41 8.21
CA THR A 125 14.93 -3.12 9.35
C THR A 125 13.98 -4.26 9.77
N PRO A 126 14.47 -5.47 10.09
CA PRO A 126 13.61 -6.62 10.34
C PRO A 126 12.50 -6.42 11.38
N GLY A 127 12.75 -5.59 12.40
CA GLY A 127 11.82 -5.31 13.50
C GLY A 127 11.08 -3.98 13.42
N GLU A 128 11.20 -3.23 12.33
CA GLU A 128 10.62 -1.88 12.23
C GLU A 128 10.00 -1.64 10.87
N ILE A 129 8.86 -0.95 10.87
CA ILE A 129 8.23 -0.46 9.65
C ILE A 129 8.27 1.06 9.68
N THR A 130 8.95 1.63 8.69
CA THR A 130 9.06 3.07 8.50
C THR A 130 7.98 3.55 7.54
N PHE A 131 7.33 4.65 7.89
CA PHE A 131 6.29 5.28 7.08
C PHE A 131 6.83 6.55 6.43
N TYR A 132 6.50 6.73 5.15
CA TYR A 132 6.99 7.81 4.31
C TYR A 132 5.84 8.57 3.68
N ARG A 133 6.03 9.88 3.57
CA ARG A 133 5.27 10.75 2.67
C ARG A 133 6.05 10.93 1.39
N VAL A 134 5.36 10.83 0.27
CA VAL A 134 5.92 11.06 -1.06
C VAL A 134 5.58 12.48 -1.50
N TYR A 135 6.53 13.15 -2.12
CA TYR A 135 6.37 14.45 -2.74
C TYR A 135 7.14 14.50 -4.06
N VAL A 136 6.73 15.42 -4.93
CA VAL A 136 7.39 15.67 -6.20
C VAL A 136 8.34 16.85 -6.01
N GLU A 137 9.62 16.65 -6.31
CA GLU A 137 10.65 17.70 -6.28
C GLU A 137 11.53 17.59 -7.52
N GLY A 138 11.64 18.70 -8.27
CA GLY A 138 12.49 18.78 -9.46
C GLY A 138 12.16 17.77 -10.56
N GLY A 139 10.89 17.36 -10.69
CA GLY A 139 10.47 16.34 -11.65
C GLY A 139 10.84 14.91 -11.25
N SER A 140 11.08 14.66 -9.96
CA SER A 140 11.36 13.32 -9.42
C SER A 140 10.54 13.05 -8.16
N LEU A 141 10.27 11.77 -7.89
CA LEU A 141 9.62 11.36 -6.64
C LEU A 141 10.64 11.32 -5.50
N LYS A 142 10.30 11.98 -4.40
CA LYS A 142 11.06 11.95 -3.15
C LYS A 142 10.19 11.42 -2.03
N ALA A 143 10.83 10.88 -1.01
CA ALA A 143 10.16 10.32 0.16
C ALA A 143 10.82 10.85 1.44
N VAL A 144 10.01 11.31 2.40
CA VAL A 144 10.47 11.71 3.73
C VAL A 144 9.76 10.85 4.77
N ALA A 145 10.56 10.23 5.64
CA ALA A 145 10.06 9.45 6.74
C ALA A 145 9.32 10.36 7.74
N TYR A 146 8.13 9.96 8.17
CA TYR A 146 7.34 10.69 9.17
C TYR A 146 7.05 9.86 10.43
N GLY A 147 7.39 8.57 10.44
CA GLY A 147 7.16 7.71 11.59
C GLY A 147 7.81 6.35 11.44
N VAL A 148 8.02 5.69 12.59
CA VAL A 148 8.53 4.32 12.67
C VAL A 148 7.67 3.55 13.66
N ARG A 149 7.24 2.35 13.28
CA ARG A 149 6.55 1.40 14.16
C ARG A 149 7.45 0.21 14.43
N LYS A 150 7.78 -0.01 15.70
CA LYS A 150 8.45 -1.23 16.15
C LYS A 150 7.46 -2.39 16.16
N LEU A 151 7.87 -3.52 15.63
CA LEU A 151 7.11 -4.77 15.69
C LEU A 151 7.23 -5.36 17.09
N THR A 152 6.12 -5.86 17.61
CA THR A 152 6.12 -6.63 18.87
C THR A 152 6.81 -7.98 18.68
N ALA A 153 7.14 -8.65 19.79
CA ALA A 153 7.73 -9.98 19.75
C ALA A 153 6.85 -11.01 19.00
N GLU A 154 5.53 -10.92 19.13
CA GLU A 154 4.60 -11.81 18.41
C GLU A 154 4.52 -11.49 16.91
N GLU A 155 4.51 -10.21 16.54
CA GLU A 155 4.54 -9.79 15.13
C GLU A 155 5.83 -10.21 14.45
N LEU A 156 6.98 -10.08 15.14
CA LEU A 156 8.27 -10.58 14.68
C LEU A 156 8.26 -12.08 14.43
N LYS A 157 7.57 -12.89 15.25
CA LYS A 157 7.43 -14.33 15.01
C LYS A 157 6.67 -14.63 13.71
N ILE A 158 5.66 -13.84 13.37
CA ILE A 158 4.91 -13.96 12.11
C ILE A 158 5.84 -13.69 10.92
N VAL A 159 6.59 -12.58 10.99
CA VAL A 159 7.54 -12.18 9.93
C VAL A 159 8.60 -13.26 9.71
N ARG A 160 9.28 -13.70 10.79
CA ARG A 160 10.34 -14.73 10.70
C ARG A 160 9.84 -16.04 10.13
N ARG A 161 8.61 -16.46 10.47
CA ARG A 161 8.02 -17.69 9.92
C ARG A 161 7.78 -17.57 8.42
N TYR A 162 7.32 -16.41 7.96
CA TYR A 162 7.14 -16.17 6.52
C TYR A 162 8.48 -16.16 5.78
N GLU A 163 9.51 -15.50 6.33
CA GLU A 163 10.84 -15.41 5.73
C GLU A 163 11.52 -16.78 5.60
N ALA A 164 11.49 -17.59 6.67
CA ALA A 164 12.09 -18.93 6.69
C ALA A 164 11.46 -19.93 5.68
N GLU A 165 10.29 -19.61 5.13
CA GLU A 165 9.63 -20.42 4.10
C GLU A 165 9.88 -19.93 2.66
N LYS A 166 10.51 -18.76 2.51
CA LYS A 166 10.87 -18.13 1.23
C LYS A 166 12.36 -18.31 0.91
N GLU A 167 13.18 -18.63 1.91
CA GLU A 167 14.53 -19.20 1.76
C GLU A 167 14.47 -20.68 1.36
#